data_AF-A0A653H9J9-F1
#
_entry.id   AF-A0A653H9J9-F1
#
_cell.length_a   1.000
_cell.length_b   1.000
_cell.length_c   1.000
_cell.angle_alpha   90.00
_cell.angle_beta   90.00
_cell.angle_gamma   90.00
#
_symmetry.space_group_name_H-M   'P 1'
#
loop_
_entity.id
_entity.type
_entity.pdbx_description
1 polymer ?
#
loop_
_entity_poly.entity_id
_entity_poly.type
_entity_poly.pdbx_seq_one_letter_code
_entity_poly.pdbx_strand_id
1 'polypeptide(L)'
;MDRKKPKAPLSSYLIFCNSNRDAVKNVLMQNSDSQTTVRIADIQKELSNKWRNLSEEERKKYEDEALLLKMKYNEELLEWEKSGKMYTGDVLA
;
A
#
# COMPACT_ATOMS: atom_id res chain seq x y z
N MET A 1 -15.39 -6.30 23.85
CA MET A 1 -14.32 -6.40 22.82
C MET A 1 -14.96 -6.29 21.44
N ASP A 2 -14.96 -5.09 20.86
CA ASP A 2 -15.51 -4.85 19.52
C ASP A 2 -14.47 -5.24 18.47
N ARG A 3 -14.73 -6.35 17.77
CA ARG A 3 -13.93 -6.72 16.59
C ARG A 3 -14.30 -5.73 15.49
N LYS A 4 -13.40 -4.80 15.19
CA LYS A 4 -13.56 -3.86 14.09
C LYS A 4 -13.48 -4.61 12.76
N LYS A 5 -14.26 -4.15 11.77
CA LYS A 5 -14.21 -4.68 10.41
C LYS A 5 -12.76 -4.62 9.89
N PRO A 6 -12.22 -5.71 9.32
CA PRO A 6 -10.90 -5.68 8.68
C PRO A 6 -10.81 -4.57 7.62
N LYS A 7 -9.65 -3.93 7.51
CA LYS A 7 -9.40 -2.88 6.50
C LYS A 7 -8.93 -3.50 5.20
N ALA A 8 -9.32 -2.89 4.07
CA ALA A 8 -8.89 -3.36 2.75
C ALA A 8 -7.36 -3.41 2.64
N PRO A 9 -6.80 -4.45 2.00
CA PRO A 9 -5.36 -4.62 1.83
C PRO A 9 -4.80 -3.61 0.83
N LEU A 10 -3.48 -3.39 0.88
CA LEU A 10 -2.77 -2.57 -0.10
C LEU A 10 -2.70 -3.27 -1.46
N SER A 11 -2.72 -2.50 -2.54
CA SER A 11 -2.45 -3.00 -3.89
C SER A 11 -0.95 -3.19 -4.13
N SER A 12 -0.59 -3.98 -5.15
CA SER A 12 0.82 -4.22 -5.52
C SER A 12 1.60 -2.93 -5.76
N TYR A 13 0.99 -1.93 -6.41
CA TYR A 13 1.59 -0.61 -6.59
C TYR A 13 1.82 0.14 -5.28
N LEU A 14 0.85 0.10 -4.34
CA LEU A 14 0.98 0.74 -3.04
C LEU A 14 2.05 0.07 -2.17
N ILE A 15 2.16 -1.25 -2.23
CA ILE A 15 3.23 -2.01 -1.59
C ILE A 15 4.59 -1.57 -2.15
N PHE A 16 4.74 -1.57 -3.47
CA PHE A 16 5.95 -1.08 -4.14
C PHE A 16 6.31 0.35 -3.71
N CYS A 17 5.35 1.27 -3.75
CA CYS A 17 5.55 2.65 -3.34
C CYS A 17 6.04 2.74 -1.90
N ASN A 18 5.42 2.02 -0.96
CA ASN A 18 5.83 2.02 0.43
C ASN A 18 7.25 1.48 0.63
N SER A 19 7.61 0.39 -0.05
CA SER A 19 8.94 -0.22 0.05
C SER A 19 10.05 0.65 -0.57
N ASN A 20 9.72 1.46 -1.59
CA ASN A 20 10.72 2.20 -2.37
C ASN A 20 10.75 3.71 -2.08
N ARG A 21 9.78 4.25 -1.33
CA ARG A 21 9.63 5.69 -1.08
C ARG A 21 10.88 6.31 -0.47
N ASP A 22 11.46 5.68 0.56
CA ASP A 22 12.63 6.22 1.26
C ASP A 22 13.89 6.15 0.39
N ALA A 23 14.05 5.07 -0.39
CA ALA A 23 15.15 4.96 -1.34
C ALA A 23 15.07 6.06 -2.41
N VAL A 24 13.89 6.29 -2.99
CA VAL A 24 13.66 7.37 -3.97
C VAL A 24 13.90 8.74 -3.33
N LYS A 25 13.40 8.98 -2.12
CA LYS A 25 13.65 10.22 -1.38
C LYS A 25 15.14 10.48 -1.20
N ASN A 26 15.90 9.47 -0.79
CA ASN A 26 17.34 9.59 -0.57
C ASN A 26 18.10 9.91 -1.86
N VAL A 27 17.75 9.26 -2.97
CA VAL A 27 18.35 9.57 -4.29
C VAL A 27 18.03 11.00 -4.72
N LEU A 28 16.79 11.46 -4.55
CA LEU A 28 16.41 12.83 -4.87
C LEU A 28 17.12 13.85 -3.96
N MET A 29 17.31 13.52 -2.68
CA MET A 29 18.08 14.36 -1.75
C MET A 29 19.56 14.46 -2.13
N GLN A 30 20.18 13.37 -2.56
CA GLN A 30 21.59 13.36 -3.00
C GLN A 30 21.81 14.19 -4.27
N ASN A 31 20.84 14.18 -5.18
CA ASN A 31 20.89 14.94 -6.43
C ASN A 31 20.48 16.41 -6.26
N SER A 32 20.08 16.82 -5.05
CA SER A 32 19.67 18.18 -4.76
C SER A 32 20.78 18.94 -4.04
N ASP A 33 21.03 20.18 -4.45
CA ASP A 33 21.85 21.09 -3.64
C ASP A 33 21.27 21.19 -2.23
N SER A 34 22.17 21.30 -1.24
CA SER A 34 21.96 21.07 0.20
C SER A 34 20.86 21.90 0.91
N GLN A 35 20.04 22.65 0.16
CA GLN A 35 18.95 23.52 0.59
C GLN A 35 17.58 23.17 -0.01
N THR A 36 17.47 22.22 -0.94
CA THR A 36 16.18 21.91 -1.59
C THR A 36 15.41 20.83 -0.84
N THR A 37 14.25 21.19 -0.29
CA THR A 37 13.28 20.24 0.26
C THR A 37 12.70 19.37 -0.86
N VAL A 38 12.94 18.06 -0.80
CA VAL A 38 12.33 17.09 -1.73
C VAL A 38 10.82 17.07 -1.53
N ARG A 39 10.06 17.37 -2.60
CA ARG A 39 8.59 17.38 -2.53
C ARG A 39 8.05 15.96 -2.67
N ILE A 40 6.93 15.70 -1.98
CA ILE A 40 6.24 14.41 -2.08
C ILE A 40 5.81 14.12 -3.52
N ALA A 41 5.39 15.14 -4.26
CA ALA A 41 5.02 15.01 -5.68
C ALA A 41 6.18 14.48 -6.54
N ASP A 42 7.41 14.92 -6.29
CA ASP A 42 8.60 14.48 -7.04
C ASP A 42 8.90 12.99 -6.74
N ILE A 43 8.76 12.58 -5.48
CA ILE A 43 8.90 11.18 -5.07
C ILE A 43 7.84 10.30 -5.75
N GLN A 44 6.57 10.73 -5.76
CA GLN A 44 5.48 9.98 -6.39
C GLN A 44 5.66 9.85 -7.90
N LYS A 45 6.16 10.91 -8.56
CA LYS A 45 6.47 10.89 -9.99
C LYS A 45 7.56 9.87 -10.30
N GLU A 46 8.63 9.86 -9.51
CA GLU A 46 9.73 8.91 -9.68
C GLU A 46 9.32 7.46 -9.38
N LEU A 47 8.53 7.23 -8.33
CA LEU A 47 7.94 5.91 -8.05
C LEU A 47 7.05 5.42 -9.20
N SER A 48 6.20 6.31 -9.75
CA SER A 48 5.34 5.98 -10.90
C SER A 48 6.17 5.58 -12.12
N ASN A 49 7.27 6.30 -12.37
CA ASN A 49 8.19 5.98 -13.46
C ASN A 49 8.89 4.64 -13.22
N LYS A 50 9.42 4.39 -12.02
CA LYS A 50 10.07 3.12 -11.68
C LYS A 50 9.10 1.95 -11.83
N TRP A 51 7.86 2.08 -11.33
CA TRP A 51 6.84 1.02 -11.45
C TRP A 51 6.57 0.63 -12.91
N ARG A 52 6.46 1.61 -13.81
CA ARG A 52 6.25 1.37 -15.25
C ARG A 52 7.43 0.66 -15.91
N ASN A 53 8.64 0.89 -15.40
CA ASN A 53 9.88 0.30 -15.92
C ASN A 53 10.31 -0.99 -15.20
N LEU A 54 9.58 -1.44 -14.16
CA LEU A 54 9.84 -2.74 -13.55
C LEU A 54 9.69 -3.86 -14.57
N SER A 55 10.56 -4.86 -14.46
CA SER A 55 10.38 -6.13 -15.17
C SER A 55 9.13 -6.87 -14.67
N GLU A 56 8.65 -7.81 -15.48
CA GLU A 56 7.52 -8.66 -15.10
C GLU A 56 7.82 -9.47 -13.83
N GLU A 57 9.04 -9.96 -13.66
CA GLU A 57 9.47 -10.71 -12.48
C GLU A 57 9.47 -9.84 -11.21
N GLU A 58 10.02 -8.63 -11.29
CA GLU A 58 9.99 -7.69 -10.17
C GLU A 58 8.57 -7.25 -9.83
N ARG A 59 7.73 -7.01 -10.85
CA ARG A 59 6.31 -6.66 -10.65
C ARG A 59 5.55 -7.82 -10.01
N LYS A 60 5.80 -9.05 -10.46
CA LYS A 60 5.17 -10.27 -9.93
C LYS A 60 5.42 -10.44 -8.43
N LYS A 61 6.61 -10.10 -7.93
CA LYS A 61 6.89 -10.11 -6.49
C LYS A 61 5.88 -9.28 -5.68
N TYR A 62 5.57 -8.07 -6.14
CA TYR A 62 4.62 -7.19 -5.46
C TYR A 62 3.16 -7.62 -5.69
N GLU A 63 2.86 -8.25 -6.83
CA GLU A 63 1.55 -8.85 -7.10
C GLU A 63 1.27 -10.06 -6.21
N ASP A 64 2.27 -10.95 -6.04
CA ASP A 64 2.19 -12.10 -5.14
C ASP A 64 2.00 -11.64 -3.68
N GLU A 65 2.71 -10.59 -3.26
CA GLU A 65 2.53 -10.00 -1.92
C GLU A 65 1.13 -9.39 -1.74
N ALA A 66 0.63 -8.66 -2.73
CA ALA A 66 -0.73 -8.12 -2.71
C ALA A 66 -1.79 -9.22 -2.68
N LEU A 67 -1.56 -10.33 -3.40
CA LEU A 67 -2.43 -11.50 -3.39
C LEU A 67 -2.46 -12.14 -1.99
N LEU A 68 -1.30 -12.31 -1.36
CA LEU A 68 -1.21 -12.86 -0.01
C LEU A 68 -1.96 -11.98 1.02
N LEU A 69 -1.80 -10.66 0.93
CA LEU A 69 -2.55 -9.72 1.79
C LEU A 69 -4.05 -9.81 1.54
N LYS A 70 -4.47 -9.98 0.29
CA LYS A 70 -5.89 -10.18 -0.07
C LYS A 70 -6.45 -11.48 0.49
N MET A 71 -5.68 -12.57 0.46
CA MET A 71 -6.10 -13.85 1.04
C MET A 71 -6.28 -13.73 2.56
N LYS A 72 -5.30 -13.15 3.26
CA LYS A 72 -5.40 -12.88 4.71
C LYS A 72 -6.59 -12.00 5.07
N TYR A 73 -6.79 -10.91 4.31
CA TYR A 73 -7.94 -10.03 4.49
C TYR A 73 -9.27 -10.78 4.34
N ASN A 74 -9.38 -11.66 3.35
CA ASN A 74 -10.58 -12.44 3.11
C ASN A 74 -10.85 -13.43 4.26
N GLU A 75 -9.81 -14.09 4.78
CA GLU A 75 -9.93 -14.95 5.96
C GLU A 75 -10.40 -14.16 7.20
N GLU A 76 -9.75 -13.03 7.49
CA GLU A 76 -10.14 -12.14 8.60
C GLU A 76 -11.57 -11.61 8.44
N LEU A 77 -11.98 -11.28 7.21
CA LEU A 77 -13.32 -10.81 6.91
C LEU A 77 -14.35 -11.92 7.12
N LEU A 78 -14.08 -13.14 6.66
CA LEU A 78 -14.95 -14.30 6.90
C LEU A 78 -15.07 -14.63 8.39
N GLU A 79 -13.99 -14.54 9.16
CA GLU A 79 -14.04 -14.70 10.61
C GLU A 79 -14.86 -13.59 11.29
N TRP A 80 -14.69 -12.35 10.83
CA TRP A 80 -15.45 -11.21 11.32
C TRP A 80 -16.96 -11.37 11.03
N GLU A 81 -17.34 -11.78 9.82
CA GLU A 81 -18.73 -12.06 9.43
C GLU A 81 -19.32 -13.22 10.23
N LYS A 82 -18.59 -14.34 10.38
CA LYS A 82 -19.00 -15.50 11.18
C LYS A 82 -19.18 -15.16 12.66
N SER A 83 -18.46 -14.16 13.17
CA SER A 83 -18.60 -13.72 14.56
C SER A 83 -19.93 -13.02 14.88
N GLY A 84 -20.83 -12.88 13.90
CA GLY A 84 -22.21 -12.41 14.09
C GLY A 84 -22.32 -10.94 14.51
N LYS A 85 -21.21 -10.21 14.57
CA LYS A 85 -21.19 -8.78 14.89
C LYS A 85 -21.45 -7.98 13.62
N MET A 86 -22.72 -7.82 13.30
CA MET A 86 -23.21 -6.84 12.34
C MET A 86 -22.67 -5.45 12.74
N TYR A 87 -21.90 -4.82 11.85
CA TYR A 87 -21.45 -3.44 12.03
C TYR A 87 -22.68 -2.51 12.00
N THR A 88 -23.11 -2.02 13.17
CA THR A 88 -24.13 -0.96 13.29
C THR A 88 -23.47 0.42 13.14
N GLY A 89 -22.69 0.62 12.08
CA GLY A 89 -22.02 1.88 11.80
C GLY A 89 -22.52 2.50 10.51
N ASP A 90 -23.83 2.75 10.48
CA ASP A 90 -24.51 3.87 9.81
C ASP A 90 -26.01 3.54 9.80
N VAL A 91 -26.61 3.59 10.99
CA VAL A 91 -28.01 4.01 11.07
C VAL A 91 -27.97 5.53 11.10
N LEU A 92 -27.81 6.14 9.92
CA LEU A 92 -28.23 7.51 9.73
C LEU A 92 -29.67 7.45 9.21
N ALA A 93 -30.54 8.03 10.02
CA ALA A 93 -31.97 8.22 9.83
C ALA A 93 -32.32 8.92 8.51
#